data_AF-A0A954WBP1-F1
#
_entry.id   AF-A0A954WBP1-F1
#
_cell.length_a   1.000
_cell.length_b   1.000
_cell.length_c   1.000
_cell.angle_alpha   90.00
_cell.angle_beta   90.00
_cell.angle_gamma   90.00
#
_symmetry.space_group_name_H-M   'P 1'
#
loop_
_entity.id
_entity.type
_entity.pdbx_description
1 polymer ?
#
loop_
_entity_poly.entity_id
_entity_poly.type
_entity_poly.pdbx_seq_one_letter_code
_entity_poly.pdbx_strand_id
1 'polypeptide(L)'
;TNLLDANNILTSAKQLAFDGRQSIDPVERQTLAAQVDRLLDRLVQTANADESGKYLFGGESNESQPFELTGSGANASVRYQGANIRGTITTTSGASIDSLYTGREIFQSQSRGDTIVLGNTGAAVGTAADSGVGGATLSVAHTSTSFAAGSGVLTGTDSATGDTVLGPAGAHKLTIVDTSGTGAFGTISLDGGPEVNFTAADTNLLVTSGTGDKVYLDTTAITAGFSGDVDITGTGTLSTDGGATTIPIDFSANQQVVNSVTGQVTNIDSSGILRAGEASVEFSGTADAFTVLKQLREDLLNTRGLSNEELGDALNRRVADLDRHRDNILTIVGDQSATLESLEATQQRLEEVQLNLAGVISDRESADMVEVVLNLQNEQNMLQYTFATTSRLFDINLLNFLR
;
A
#
# COMPACT_ATOMS: atom_id res chain seq x y z
N THR A 1 -11.99 -18.25 4.66
CA THR A 1 -12.25 -17.94 6.09
C THR A 1 -11.44 -16.75 6.60
N ASN A 2 -10.12 -16.60 6.40
CA ASN A 2 -9.42 -15.33 6.75
C ASN A 2 -9.32 -14.33 5.59
N LEU A 3 -9.08 -14.79 4.35
CA LEU A 3 -9.05 -13.89 3.18
C LEU A 3 -10.40 -13.24 2.89
N LEU A 4 -11.49 -13.97 3.07
CA LEU A 4 -12.85 -13.42 2.96
C LEU A 4 -13.11 -12.37 4.06
N ASP A 5 -12.53 -12.55 5.24
CA ASP A 5 -12.62 -11.54 6.31
C ASP A 5 -11.88 -10.27 5.93
N ALA A 6 -10.65 -10.37 5.43
CA ALA A 6 -9.89 -9.25 4.90
C ALA A 6 -10.65 -8.52 3.78
N ASN A 7 -11.24 -9.25 2.83
CA ASN A 7 -12.10 -8.69 1.78
C ASN A 7 -13.29 -7.89 2.35
N ASN A 8 -13.95 -8.42 3.38
CA ASN A 8 -15.06 -7.75 4.04
C ASN A 8 -14.61 -6.48 4.77
N ILE A 9 -13.45 -6.52 5.43
CA ILE A 9 -12.84 -5.34 6.08
C ILE A 9 -12.62 -4.21 5.07
N LEU A 10 -12.01 -4.52 3.92
CA LEU A 10 -11.76 -3.52 2.87
C LEU A 10 -13.08 -3.00 2.27
N THR A 11 -14.10 -3.86 2.16
CA THR A 11 -15.43 -3.46 1.71
C THR A 11 -16.10 -2.50 2.71
N SER A 12 -16.00 -2.77 4.01
CA SER A 12 -16.47 -1.85 5.05
C SER A 12 -15.71 -0.52 5.03
N ALA A 13 -14.39 -0.54 4.85
CA ALA A 13 -13.59 0.67 4.74
C ALA A 13 -14.01 1.52 3.53
N LYS A 14 -14.31 0.88 2.39
CA LYS A 14 -14.85 1.55 1.20
C LYS A 14 -16.20 2.22 1.50
N GLN A 15 -17.08 1.57 2.26
CA GLN A 15 -18.35 2.19 2.68
C GLN A 15 -18.10 3.43 3.55
N LEU A 16 -17.20 3.33 4.54
CA LEU A 16 -16.84 4.47 5.40
C LEU A 16 -16.25 5.64 4.60
N ALA A 17 -15.48 5.35 3.53
CA ALA A 17 -14.99 6.37 2.62
C ALA A 17 -16.13 7.09 1.89
N PHE A 18 -17.15 6.36 1.41
CA PHE A 18 -18.33 6.97 0.80
C PHE A 18 -19.14 7.80 1.78
N ASP A 19 -19.36 7.30 3.00
CA ASP A 19 -20.07 8.02 4.06
C ASP A 19 -19.31 9.32 4.41
N GLY A 20 -17.98 9.23 4.50
CA GLY A 20 -17.10 10.38 4.76
C GLY A 20 -17.13 11.45 3.67
N ARG A 21 -17.32 11.05 2.41
CA ARG A 21 -17.51 12.00 1.28
C ARG A 21 -18.83 12.75 1.35
N GLN A 22 -19.87 12.11 1.88
CA GLN A 22 -21.19 12.72 2.03
C GLN A 22 -21.28 13.59 3.28
N SER A 23 -20.44 13.32 4.27
CA SER A 23 -20.42 14.05 5.54
C SER A 23 -19.76 15.42 5.41
N ILE A 24 -20.52 16.47 5.76
CA ILE A 24 -20.00 17.84 5.91
C ILE A 24 -19.56 18.14 7.35
N ASP A 25 -19.94 17.31 8.33
CA ASP A 25 -19.63 17.49 9.75
C ASP A 25 -18.26 16.87 10.12
N PRO A 26 -17.27 17.67 10.56
CA PRO A 26 -15.99 17.14 11.02
C PRO A 26 -16.11 16.11 12.16
N VAL A 27 -17.10 16.23 13.05
CA VAL A 27 -17.29 15.33 14.19
C VAL A 27 -17.78 13.95 13.74
N GLU A 28 -18.66 13.92 12.75
CA GLU A 28 -19.09 12.67 12.11
C GLU A 28 -17.90 12.00 11.43
N ARG A 29 -17.08 12.74 10.67
CA ARG A 29 -15.89 12.18 10.02
C ARG A 29 -14.86 11.65 11.02
N GLN A 30 -14.69 12.28 12.18
CA GLN A 30 -13.87 11.73 13.28
C GLN A 30 -14.39 10.37 13.77
N THR A 31 -15.72 10.20 13.83
CA THR A 31 -16.33 8.92 14.22
C THR A 31 -16.10 7.85 13.15
N LEU A 32 -16.17 8.21 11.86
CA LEU A 32 -15.83 7.32 10.74
C LEU A 32 -14.35 6.93 10.78
N ALA A 33 -13.46 7.89 11.02
CA ALA A 33 -12.03 7.63 11.17
C ALA A 33 -11.73 6.62 12.30
N ALA A 34 -12.39 6.76 13.46
CA ALA A 34 -12.26 5.81 14.57
C ALA A 34 -12.84 4.41 14.26
N GLN A 35 -13.74 4.29 13.27
CA GLN A 35 -14.17 2.99 12.75
C GLN A 35 -13.12 2.40 11.80
N VAL A 36 -12.48 3.22 10.96
CA VAL A 36 -11.36 2.80 10.11
C VAL A 36 -10.19 2.28 10.95
N ASP A 37 -9.86 2.91 12.09
CA ASP A 37 -8.84 2.39 13.02
C ASP A 37 -9.18 0.96 13.51
N ARG A 38 -10.44 0.72 13.89
CA ARG A 38 -10.89 -0.63 14.29
C ARG A 38 -10.81 -1.65 13.14
N LEU A 39 -11.06 -1.22 11.91
CA LEU A 39 -10.90 -2.05 10.73
C LEU A 39 -9.43 -2.36 10.45
N LEU A 40 -8.53 -1.40 10.64
CA LEU A 40 -7.09 -1.59 10.53
C LEU A 40 -6.58 -2.59 11.57
N ASP A 41 -6.97 -2.44 12.84
CA ASP A 41 -6.60 -3.37 13.91
C ASP A 41 -7.05 -4.81 13.59
N ARG A 42 -8.29 -4.96 13.11
CA ARG A 42 -8.82 -6.25 12.68
C ARG A 42 -8.05 -6.81 11.48
N LEU A 43 -7.70 -5.97 10.50
CA LEU A 43 -6.94 -6.41 9.34
C LEU A 43 -5.55 -6.93 9.75
N VAL A 44 -4.89 -6.25 10.69
CA VAL A 44 -3.59 -6.69 11.24
C VAL A 44 -3.72 -8.02 11.98
N GLN A 45 -4.80 -8.22 12.74
CA GLN A 45 -5.08 -9.51 13.39
C GLN A 45 -5.32 -10.61 12.36
N THR A 46 -6.17 -10.35 11.35
CA THR A 46 -6.45 -11.30 10.26
C THR A 46 -5.19 -11.63 9.47
N ALA A 47 -4.33 -10.65 9.20
CA ALA A 47 -3.07 -10.85 8.48
C ALA A 47 -2.00 -11.58 9.31
N ASN A 48 -2.14 -11.61 10.63
CA ASN A 48 -1.33 -12.39 11.56
C ASN A 48 -2.04 -13.65 12.06
N ALA A 49 -3.08 -14.12 11.36
CA ALA A 49 -3.78 -15.34 11.73
C ALA A 49 -2.83 -16.54 11.79
N ASP A 50 -2.92 -17.31 12.87
CA ASP A 50 -2.12 -18.50 13.12
C ASP A 50 -2.99 -19.75 13.25
N GLU A 51 -2.38 -20.89 12.93
CA GLU A 51 -2.94 -22.21 13.17
C GLU A 51 -1.87 -23.08 13.83
N SER A 52 -2.09 -23.47 15.09
CA SER A 52 -1.14 -24.29 15.88
C SER A 52 0.29 -23.71 15.96
N GLY A 53 0.40 -22.38 16.07
CA GLY A 53 1.70 -21.69 16.11
C GLY A 53 2.37 -21.50 14.75
N LYS A 54 1.66 -21.79 13.65
CA LYS A 54 2.09 -21.56 12.28
C LYS A 54 1.27 -20.43 11.66
N TYR A 55 1.93 -19.33 11.31
CA TYR A 55 1.30 -18.17 10.69
C TYR A 55 0.92 -18.48 9.23
N LEU A 56 -0.34 -18.22 8.90
CA LEU A 56 -0.92 -18.58 7.60
C LEU A 56 -0.34 -17.75 6.44
N PHE A 57 0.11 -16.53 6.75
CA PHE A 57 0.59 -15.56 5.76
C PHE A 57 2.10 -15.29 5.88
N GLY A 58 2.85 -16.19 6.53
CA GLY A 58 4.30 -16.11 6.69
C GLY A 58 5.12 -16.64 5.52
N GLY A 59 4.49 -17.31 4.55
CA GLY A 59 5.22 -18.10 3.53
C GLY A 59 6.00 -19.24 4.18
N GLU A 60 7.23 -19.49 3.74
CA GLU A 60 8.13 -20.45 4.41
C GLU A 60 8.53 -20.03 5.84
N SER A 61 8.55 -18.73 6.14
CA SER A 61 8.84 -18.21 7.49
C SER A 61 7.58 -18.16 8.35
N ASN A 62 6.92 -19.31 8.55
CA ASN A 62 5.63 -19.41 9.23
C ASN A 62 5.72 -19.56 10.77
N GLU A 63 6.91 -19.56 11.36
CA GLU A 63 7.09 -19.67 12.83
C GLU A 63 7.18 -18.30 13.51
N SER A 64 7.27 -17.23 12.73
CA SER A 64 7.39 -15.85 13.20
C SER A 64 6.23 -15.00 12.70
N GLN A 65 5.81 -14.03 13.51
CA GLN A 65 4.73 -13.12 13.15
C GLN A 65 5.05 -12.39 11.83
N PRO A 66 4.20 -12.50 10.78
CA PRO A 66 4.51 -11.95 9.47
C PRO A 66 4.36 -10.43 9.38
N PHE A 67 3.44 -9.82 10.13
CA PHE A 67 3.19 -8.38 10.10
C PHE A 67 3.41 -7.76 11.47
N GLU A 68 4.42 -6.93 11.59
CA GLU A 68 4.75 -6.19 12.81
C GLU A 68 4.28 -4.75 12.71
N LEU A 69 3.65 -4.26 13.78
CA LEU A 69 3.37 -2.84 13.95
C LEU A 69 4.65 -2.13 14.41
N THR A 70 5.12 -1.18 13.60
CA THR A 70 6.26 -0.33 13.91
C THR A 70 5.79 1.10 14.15
N GLY A 71 6.28 1.74 15.21
CA GLY A 71 5.83 3.08 15.64
C GLY A 71 4.67 3.05 16.64
N SER A 72 4.10 4.23 16.92
CA SER A 72 3.03 4.42 17.91
C SER A 72 2.02 5.48 17.43
N GLY A 73 0.75 5.30 17.77
CA GLY A 73 -0.33 6.24 17.49
C GLY A 73 -0.52 6.49 15.99
N ALA A 74 -0.67 7.76 15.59
CA ALA A 74 -0.85 8.15 14.19
C ALA A 74 0.30 7.68 13.27
N ASN A 75 1.51 7.49 13.82
CA ASN A 75 2.71 7.10 13.08
C ASN A 75 2.91 5.59 12.98
N ALA A 76 2.01 4.77 13.54
CA ALA A 76 2.09 3.33 13.37
C ALA A 76 2.08 2.96 11.88
N SER A 77 2.92 2.02 11.49
CA SER A 77 3.00 1.44 10.15
C SER A 77 3.22 -0.07 10.24
N VAL A 78 2.68 -0.81 9.29
CA VAL A 78 2.76 -2.27 9.31
C VAL A 78 3.89 -2.72 8.40
N ARG A 79 4.86 -3.46 8.95
CA ARG A 79 6.00 -3.99 8.21
C ARG A 79 5.87 -5.50 8.04
N TYR A 80 5.96 -5.95 6.79
CA TYR A 80 6.03 -7.37 6.47
C TYR A 80 7.44 -7.92 6.74
N GLN A 81 7.52 -9.05 7.45
CA GLN A 81 8.74 -9.76 7.82
C GLN A 81 8.70 -11.27 7.53
N GLY A 82 7.67 -11.73 6.81
CA GLY A 82 7.60 -13.10 6.33
C GLY A 82 8.52 -13.38 5.13
N ALA A 83 8.44 -14.60 4.61
CA ALA A 83 9.23 -15.03 3.47
C ALA A 83 8.76 -14.41 2.15
N ASN A 84 9.67 -14.37 1.18
CA ASN A 84 9.36 -13.94 -0.19
C ASN A 84 8.77 -15.04 -1.08
N ILE A 85 8.76 -16.27 -0.58
CA ILE A 85 8.33 -17.48 -1.28
C ILE A 85 7.22 -18.18 -0.48
N ARG A 86 6.28 -18.77 -1.21
CA ARG A 86 5.19 -19.57 -0.63
C ARG A 86 5.77 -20.80 0.06
N GLY A 87 5.12 -21.24 1.13
CA GLY A 87 5.43 -22.51 1.77
C GLY A 87 4.65 -23.66 1.15
N THR A 88 5.32 -24.79 0.96
CA THR A 88 4.73 -26.01 0.39
C THR A 88 4.43 -27.05 1.46
N ILE A 89 3.35 -27.79 1.29
CA ILE A 89 3.10 -29.05 2.00
C ILE A 89 3.38 -30.18 1.02
N THR A 90 4.33 -31.06 1.37
CA THR A 90 4.60 -32.28 0.63
C THR A 90 3.67 -33.39 1.09
N THR A 91 2.89 -33.95 0.18
CA THR A 91 2.02 -35.08 0.47
C THR A 91 2.81 -36.39 0.45
N THR A 92 2.26 -37.44 1.06
CA THR A 92 2.89 -38.77 1.14
C THR A 92 3.12 -39.41 -0.24
N SER A 93 2.43 -38.93 -1.30
CA SER A 93 2.64 -39.35 -2.68
C SER A 93 3.80 -38.62 -3.39
N GLY A 94 4.47 -37.70 -2.70
CA GLY A 94 5.58 -36.89 -3.25
C GLY A 94 5.14 -35.63 -4.00
N ALA A 95 3.84 -35.33 -4.07
CA ALA A 95 3.34 -34.09 -4.66
C ALA A 95 3.51 -32.93 -3.66
N SER A 96 3.97 -31.78 -4.14
CA SER A 96 4.07 -30.56 -3.32
C SER A 96 2.93 -29.62 -3.66
N ILE A 97 2.27 -29.09 -2.64
CA ILE A 97 1.13 -28.19 -2.78
C ILE A 97 1.47 -26.88 -2.09
N ASP A 98 1.39 -25.78 -2.84
CA ASP A 98 1.49 -24.44 -2.28
C ASP A 98 0.30 -24.21 -1.34
N SER A 99 0.57 -24.16 -0.04
CA SER A 99 -0.49 -24.01 0.97
C SER A 99 -0.33 -22.76 1.81
N LEU A 100 0.87 -22.19 1.87
CA LEU A 100 1.18 -21.05 2.72
C LEU A 100 1.56 -19.86 1.86
N TYR A 101 0.55 -19.04 1.57
CA TYR A 101 0.72 -17.81 0.82
C TYR A 101 1.56 -16.80 1.63
N THR A 102 2.31 -15.96 0.93
CA THR A 102 3.08 -14.87 1.51
C THR A 102 2.15 -13.68 1.79
N GLY A 103 2.24 -13.06 2.96
CA GLY A 103 1.50 -11.84 3.26
C GLY A 103 1.78 -10.73 2.25
N ARG A 104 2.98 -10.71 1.66
CA ARG A 104 3.32 -9.80 0.56
C ARG A 104 2.37 -9.95 -0.63
N GLU A 105 2.13 -11.17 -1.10
CA GLU A 105 1.29 -11.34 -2.30
C GLU A 105 -0.18 -10.98 -2.06
N ILE A 106 -0.64 -11.06 -0.81
CA ILE A 106 -2.04 -10.79 -0.44
C ILE A 106 -2.27 -9.31 -0.14
N PHE A 107 -1.39 -8.70 0.66
CA PHE A 107 -1.65 -7.38 1.28
C PHE A 107 -0.77 -6.26 0.74
N GLN A 108 0.29 -6.55 -0.04
CA GLN A 108 1.08 -5.51 -0.69
C GLN A 108 0.57 -5.24 -2.11
N SER A 109 0.88 -4.04 -2.63
CA SER A 109 0.44 -3.68 -3.96
C SER A 109 1.17 -4.47 -5.06
N GLN A 110 0.41 -4.79 -6.12
CA GLN A 110 0.88 -5.50 -7.31
C GLN A 110 1.04 -4.58 -8.53
N SER A 111 0.48 -3.35 -8.51
CA SER A 111 0.47 -2.46 -9.69
C SER A 111 0.57 -0.98 -9.32
N ARG A 112 1.74 -0.38 -9.60
CA ARG A 112 1.96 1.07 -9.51
C ARG A 112 1.10 1.80 -10.55
N GLY A 113 0.38 2.83 -10.09
CA GLY A 113 -0.27 3.82 -10.95
C GLY A 113 0.51 5.13 -10.99
N ASP A 114 -0.10 6.15 -11.59
CA ASP A 114 0.54 7.46 -11.75
C ASP A 114 0.73 8.15 -10.39
N THR A 115 1.88 8.79 -10.25
CA THR A 115 2.14 9.70 -9.13
C THR A 115 1.25 10.92 -9.26
N ILE A 116 0.77 11.43 -8.13
CA ILE A 116 -0.06 12.63 -8.05
C ILE A 116 0.62 13.59 -7.09
N VAL A 117 0.78 14.85 -7.49
CA VAL A 117 1.23 15.94 -6.62
C VAL A 117 0.06 16.88 -6.40
N LEU A 118 -0.21 17.21 -5.13
CA LEU A 118 -1.33 18.05 -4.70
C LEU A 118 -0.85 19.15 -3.77
N GLY A 119 -1.42 20.35 -3.90
CA GLY A 119 -1.11 21.50 -3.07
C GLY A 119 -0.92 22.76 -3.90
N ASN A 120 -0.70 23.87 -3.22
CA ASN A 120 -0.72 25.20 -3.83
C ASN A 120 0.68 25.74 -4.15
N THR A 121 1.71 24.91 -4.01
CA THR A 121 3.10 25.31 -4.30
C THR A 121 3.35 25.47 -5.79
N GLY A 122 2.55 24.81 -6.64
CA GLY A 122 2.72 24.73 -8.09
C GLY A 122 3.65 23.59 -8.53
N ALA A 123 4.12 22.75 -7.59
CA ALA A 123 4.85 21.54 -7.91
C ALA A 123 3.96 20.54 -8.66
N ALA A 124 4.51 19.93 -9.72
CA ALA A 124 3.81 18.92 -10.50
C ALA A 124 4.67 17.63 -10.63
N VAL A 125 4.09 16.62 -11.26
CA VAL A 125 4.77 15.32 -11.47
C VAL A 125 5.84 15.49 -12.54
N GLY A 126 7.06 15.02 -12.26
CA GLY A 126 8.14 15.01 -13.23
C GLY A 126 7.96 13.98 -14.36
N THR A 127 8.80 14.06 -15.37
CA THR A 127 8.76 13.17 -16.55
C THR A 127 9.31 11.76 -16.33
N ALA A 128 10.13 11.56 -15.29
CA ALA A 128 10.78 10.29 -14.99
C ALA A 128 10.00 9.47 -13.94
N ALA A 129 10.23 8.15 -13.93
CA ALA A 129 9.55 7.25 -13.02
C ALA A 129 10.00 7.42 -11.56
N ASP A 130 9.04 7.41 -10.64
CA ASP A 130 9.27 7.49 -9.21
C ASP A 130 9.46 6.12 -8.56
N SER A 131 10.21 6.07 -7.46
CA SER A 131 10.37 4.87 -6.64
C SER A 131 9.66 4.96 -5.29
N GLY A 132 9.02 6.09 -4.98
CA GLY A 132 8.26 6.30 -3.75
C GLY A 132 7.11 5.29 -3.58
N VAL A 133 6.71 5.08 -2.33
CA VAL A 133 5.64 4.15 -1.93
C VAL A 133 4.69 4.86 -0.97
N GLY A 134 3.38 4.69 -1.18
CA GLY A 134 2.35 5.31 -0.36
C GLY A 134 2.24 6.81 -0.61
N GLY A 135 2.43 7.62 0.43
CA GLY A 135 2.39 9.07 0.34
C GLY A 135 3.64 9.69 0.96
N ALA A 136 4.01 10.87 0.48
CA ALA A 136 5.10 11.68 0.99
C ALA A 136 4.70 13.15 1.02
N THR A 137 5.28 13.91 1.94
CA THR A 137 5.16 15.38 1.93
C THR A 137 6.37 15.95 1.19
N LEU A 138 6.11 16.73 0.15
CA LEU A 138 7.09 17.59 -0.50
C LEU A 138 7.09 18.95 0.21
N SER A 139 8.19 19.24 0.90
CA SER A 139 8.44 20.56 1.46
C SER A 139 9.09 21.44 0.41
N VAL A 140 8.50 22.62 0.20
CA VAL A 140 9.01 23.69 -0.67
C VAL A 140 9.33 24.88 0.22
N ALA A 141 10.61 25.14 0.45
CA ALA A 141 11.05 26.20 1.35
C ALA A 141 11.58 27.40 0.57
N HIS A 142 11.30 28.61 1.04
CA HIS A 142 11.94 29.83 0.56
C HIS A 142 13.37 29.94 1.11
N THR A 143 14.26 30.57 0.35
CA THR A 143 15.66 30.82 0.77
C THR A 143 16.09 32.27 0.57
N SER A 144 15.75 32.89 -0.56
CA SER A 144 16.12 34.28 -0.81
C SER A 144 15.20 34.93 -1.85
N THR A 145 14.93 36.21 -1.63
CA THR A 145 14.21 37.08 -2.56
C THR A 145 15.18 38.11 -3.12
N SER A 146 14.99 38.45 -4.39
CA SER A 146 15.67 39.58 -5.02
C SER A 146 14.70 40.33 -5.93
N PHE A 147 15.00 41.62 -6.13
CA PHE A 147 14.17 42.53 -6.92
C PHE A 147 14.92 43.03 -8.14
N ALA A 148 14.21 43.21 -9.24
CA ALA A 148 14.77 43.87 -10.41
C ALA A 148 15.29 45.27 -10.05
N ALA A 149 16.44 45.63 -10.60
CA ALA A 149 17.07 46.92 -10.33
C ALA A 149 16.23 48.09 -10.87
N GLY A 150 16.38 49.27 -10.27
CA GLY A 150 15.82 50.54 -10.75
C GLY A 150 14.78 51.16 -9.83
N SER A 151 14.07 50.38 -9.03
CA SER A 151 13.10 50.90 -8.04
C SER A 151 13.75 51.34 -6.73
N GLY A 152 14.88 50.74 -6.36
CA GLY A 152 15.55 50.98 -5.08
C GLY A 152 14.92 50.22 -3.89
N VAL A 153 13.92 49.36 -4.15
CA VAL A 153 13.37 48.47 -3.11
C VAL A 153 14.41 47.42 -2.72
N LEU A 154 14.50 47.14 -1.43
CA LEU A 154 15.43 46.17 -0.86
C LEU A 154 14.66 45.07 -0.11
N THR A 155 15.35 43.98 0.22
CA THR A 155 14.78 42.88 1.03
C THR A 155 14.60 43.34 2.46
N GLY A 156 13.40 43.12 3.01
CA GLY A 156 13.11 43.38 4.41
C GLY A 156 13.85 42.42 5.35
N THR A 157 13.94 42.78 6.64
CA THR A 157 14.69 41.99 7.63
C THR A 157 14.22 40.55 7.77
N ASP A 158 12.92 40.29 7.58
CA ASP A 158 12.34 38.95 7.72
C ASP A 158 12.26 38.19 6.39
N SER A 159 12.71 38.78 5.27
CA SER A 159 12.52 38.23 3.92
C SER A 159 13.01 36.78 3.78
N ALA A 160 14.18 36.44 4.34
CA ALA A 160 14.73 35.09 4.24
C ALA A 160 13.81 33.99 4.80
N THR A 161 13.11 34.25 5.91
CA THR A 161 12.27 33.27 6.62
C THR A 161 10.77 33.51 6.48
N GLY A 162 10.37 34.73 6.13
CA GLY A 162 8.99 35.18 6.09
C GLY A 162 8.40 35.23 4.69
N ASP A 163 9.23 35.38 3.66
CA ASP A 163 8.75 35.40 2.28
C ASP A 163 8.25 34.02 1.87
N THR A 164 7.21 34.01 1.06
CA THR A 164 6.65 32.77 0.51
C THR A 164 6.68 32.73 -1.00
N VAL A 165 7.08 33.81 -1.67
CA VAL A 165 7.15 33.88 -3.13
C VAL A 165 8.35 33.08 -3.64
N LEU A 166 8.14 32.32 -4.71
CA LEU A 166 9.17 31.59 -5.42
C LEU A 166 8.99 31.81 -6.92
N GLY A 167 10.04 31.59 -7.69
CA GLY A 167 9.94 31.66 -9.14
C GLY A 167 11.05 32.49 -9.77
N PRO A 168 11.26 32.30 -11.08
CA PRO A 168 12.15 33.15 -11.85
C PRO A 168 11.62 34.59 -11.94
N ALA A 169 12.49 35.52 -12.34
CA ALA A 169 12.11 36.90 -12.59
C ALA A 169 10.87 37.00 -13.50
N GLY A 170 9.90 37.78 -13.06
CA GLY A 170 8.65 38.03 -13.79
C GLY A 170 7.51 37.07 -13.43
N ALA A 171 7.77 36.05 -12.62
CA ALA A 171 6.71 35.19 -12.06
C ALA A 171 5.83 35.94 -11.03
N HIS A 172 6.46 36.80 -10.23
CA HIS A 172 5.81 37.71 -9.29
C HIS A 172 6.25 39.15 -9.54
N LYS A 173 5.36 40.10 -9.24
CA LYS A 173 5.61 41.53 -9.45
C LYS A 173 5.15 42.37 -8.27
N LEU A 174 5.99 43.32 -7.88
CA LEU A 174 5.57 44.44 -7.06
C LEU A 174 5.14 45.59 -7.97
N THR A 175 4.00 46.20 -7.69
CA THR A 175 3.65 47.49 -8.28
C THR A 175 3.86 48.56 -7.22
N ILE A 176 4.81 49.47 -7.48
CA ILE A 176 5.17 50.56 -6.55
C ILE A 176 4.69 51.88 -7.16
N VAL A 177 4.10 52.74 -6.34
CA VAL A 177 3.70 54.10 -6.73
C VAL A 177 4.18 55.10 -5.67
N ASP A 178 5.25 55.83 -5.96
CA ASP A 178 5.72 56.96 -5.14
C ASP A 178 4.79 58.18 -5.32
N THR A 179 3.89 58.39 -4.38
CA THR A 179 2.97 59.54 -4.40
C THR A 179 3.60 60.83 -3.88
N SER A 180 4.74 60.73 -3.20
CA SER A 180 5.50 61.89 -2.72
C SER A 180 6.34 62.55 -3.82
N GLY A 181 6.70 61.80 -4.87
CA GLY A 181 7.66 62.19 -5.90
C GLY A 181 9.12 62.26 -5.42
N THR A 182 9.39 61.88 -4.17
CA THR A 182 10.72 61.96 -3.52
C THR A 182 11.21 60.62 -2.99
N GLY A 183 10.44 59.54 -3.13
CA GLY A 183 10.69 58.23 -2.54
C GLY A 183 10.29 58.14 -1.06
N ALA A 184 9.69 59.20 -0.50
CA ALA A 184 9.43 59.30 0.93
C ALA A 184 8.21 58.48 1.40
N PHE A 185 7.17 58.38 0.56
CA PHE A 185 5.98 57.58 0.84
C PHE A 185 5.17 57.30 -0.44
N GLY A 186 4.35 56.25 -0.39
CA GLY A 186 3.55 55.82 -1.52
C GLY A 186 2.77 54.54 -1.23
N THR A 187 2.39 53.81 -2.27
CA THR A 187 1.73 52.51 -2.17
C THR A 187 2.55 51.42 -2.85
N ILE A 188 2.47 50.20 -2.34
CA ILE A 188 3.02 48.98 -2.93
C ILE A 188 1.94 47.89 -2.90
N SER A 189 1.83 47.13 -3.98
CA SER A 189 1.04 45.88 -4.01
C SER A 189 1.85 44.73 -4.60
N LEU A 190 1.47 43.50 -4.26
CA LEU A 190 2.05 42.26 -4.78
C LEU A 190 1.04 41.57 -5.68
N ASP A 191 1.42 41.30 -6.94
CA ASP A 191 0.62 40.62 -7.95
C ASP A 191 -0.81 41.19 -8.13
N GLY A 192 -0.94 42.51 -8.04
CA GLY A 192 -2.24 43.18 -8.14
C GLY A 192 -3.15 42.98 -6.91
N GLY A 193 -2.59 42.50 -5.80
CA GLY A 193 -3.26 42.39 -4.51
C GLY A 193 -3.54 43.74 -3.83
N PRO A 194 -3.96 43.73 -2.55
CA PRO A 194 -4.24 44.95 -1.80
C PRO A 194 -3.04 45.89 -1.73
N GLU A 195 -3.29 47.18 -1.92
CA GLU A 195 -2.25 48.21 -1.76
C GLU A 195 -1.92 48.43 -0.28
N VAL A 196 -0.63 48.49 0.02
CA VAL A 196 -0.07 48.78 1.33
C VAL A 196 0.70 50.09 1.25
N ASN A 197 0.47 50.99 2.20
CA ASN A 197 1.22 52.24 2.28
C ASN A 197 2.65 51.97 2.76
N PHE A 198 3.63 52.60 2.14
CA PHE A 198 5.02 52.59 2.60
C PHE A 198 5.51 53.99 2.94
N THR A 199 6.57 54.04 3.74
CA THR A 199 7.37 55.22 4.04
C THR A 199 8.87 54.91 3.87
N ALA A 200 9.71 55.93 3.73
CA ALA A 200 11.16 55.77 3.70
C ALA A 200 11.79 55.36 5.05
N ALA A 201 10.99 54.99 6.05
CA ALA A 201 11.44 54.45 7.32
C ALA A 201 11.19 52.94 7.47
N ASP A 202 10.40 52.33 6.58
CA ASP A 202 10.03 50.93 6.70
C ASP A 202 11.18 50.03 6.22
N THR A 203 11.70 49.21 7.12
CA THR A 203 12.80 48.25 6.87
C THR A 203 12.31 46.80 6.76
N ASN A 204 11.01 46.58 7.01
CA ASN A 204 10.41 45.25 7.05
C ASN A 204 8.89 45.30 6.79
N LEU A 205 8.47 46.06 5.78
CA LEU A 205 7.07 46.18 5.40
C LEU A 205 6.57 44.85 4.82
N LEU A 206 5.56 44.25 5.44
CA LEU A 206 4.89 43.08 4.89
C LEU A 206 3.88 43.51 3.81
N VAL A 207 4.06 42.98 2.61
CA VAL A 207 3.10 43.07 1.51
C VAL A 207 2.56 41.67 1.21
N THR A 208 1.26 41.56 1.02
CA THR A 208 0.59 40.27 0.79
C THR A 208 -0.20 40.31 -0.52
N SER A 209 -0.11 39.24 -1.32
CA SER A 209 -0.87 39.09 -2.56
C SER A 209 -2.36 38.79 -2.27
N GLY A 210 -3.21 38.85 -3.31
CA GLY A 210 -4.61 38.40 -3.20
C GLY A 210 -4.76 36.92 -2.84
N THR A 211 -3.74 36.10 -3.13
CA THR A 211 -3.64 34.66 -2.81
C THR A 211 -2.94 34.37 -1.48
N GLY A 212 -2.57 35.41 -0.73
CA GLY A 212 -1.96 35.29 0.59
C GLY A 212 -0.47 34.98 0.59
N ASP A 213 0.22 35.18 -0.53
CA ASP A 213 1.68 35.11 -0.63
C ASP A 213 2.30 36.34 0.01
N LYS A 214 3.45 36.20 0.64
CA LYS A 214 4.07 37.26 1.46
C LYS A 214 5.43 37.64 0.93
N VAL A 215 5.71 38.94 0.97
CA VAL A 215 7.03 39.51 0.75
C VAL A 215 7.29 40.61 1.79
N TYR A 216 8.46 40.58 2.40
CA TYR A 216 8.95 41.60 3.33
C TYR A 216 9.93 42.54 2.63
N LEU A 217 9.66 43.83 2.72
CA LEU A 217 10.36 44.86 1.95
C LEU A 217 11.04 45.88 2.86
N ASP A 218 12.20 46.37 2.42
CA ASP A 218 12.82 47.59 2.91
C ASP A 218 12.63 48.68 1.85
N THR A 219 11.93 49.75 2.22
CA THR A 219 11.57 50.87 1.34
C THR A 219 12.35 52.14 1.65
N THR A 220 13.42 52.05 2.45
CA THR A 220 14.26 53.20 2.84
C THR A 220 15.02 53.83 1.65
N ALA A 221 15.16 53.08 0.55
CA ALA A 221 15.93 53.48 -0.62
C ALA A 221 15.11 53.58 -1.92
N ILE A 222 13.77 53.67 -1.84
CA ILE A 222 12.92 53.83 -3.02
C ILE A 222 13.35 55.05 -3.84
N THR A 223 13.53 54.86 -5.14
CA THR A 223 13.97 55.88 -6.08
C THR A 223 12.88 56.95 -6.24
N ALA A 224 13.26 58.22 -6.12
CA ALA A 224 12.34 59.35 -6.22
C ALA A 224 11.56 59.33 -7.54
N GLY A 225 10.23 59.42 -7.44
CA GLY A 225 9.32 59.41 -8.57
C GLY A 225 9.11 58.05 -9.23
N PHE A 226 9.63 56.95 -8.65
CA PHE A 226 9.40 55.62 -9.21
C PHE A 226 7.91 55.27 -9.15
N SER A 227 7.36 54.88 -10.29
CA SER A 227 6.01 54.35 -10.41
C SER A 227 5.98 53.30 -11.52
N GLY A 228 5.83 52.03 -11.14
CA GLY A 228 5.89 50.93 -12.08
C GLY A 228 6.06 49.57 -11.42
N ASP A 229 6.25 48.56 -12.26
CA ASP A 229 6.40 47.18 -11.84
C ASP A 229 7.87 46.81 -11.58
N VAL A 230 8.08 45.97 -10.58
CA VAL A 230 9.38 45.40 -10.20
C VAL A 230 9.24 43.89 -10.17
N ASP A 231 9.95 43.21 -11.06
CA ASP A 231 9.98 41.76 -11.07
C ASP A 231 10.69 41.23 -9.82
N ILE A 232 10.10 40.21 -9.21
CA ILE A 232 10.65 39.51 -8.06
C ILE A 232 11.25 38.18 -8.54
N THR A 233 12.40 37.81 -8.00
CA THR A 233 12.95 36.46 -8.13
C THR A 233 13.05 35.85 -6.74
N GLY A 234 12.36 34.74 -6.53
CA GLY A 234 12.38 33.97 -5.28
C GLY A 234 13.06 32.62 -5.49
N THR A 235 14.12 32.33 -4.74
CA THR A 235 14.80 31.03 -4.75
C THR A 235 14.36 30.19 -3.56
N GLY A 236 14.38 28.88 -3.73
CA GLY A 236 13.96 27.95 -2.69
C GLY A 236 14.61 26.59 -2.79
N THR A 237 14.17 25.68 -1.91
CA THR A 237 14.63 24.30 -1.89
C THR A 237 13.47 23.30 -1.81
N LEU A 238 13.69 22.10 -2.34
CA LEU A 238 12.81 20.95 -2.23
C LEU A 238 13.34 19.92 -1.24
N SER A 239 12.43 19.25 -0.55
CA SER A 239 12.73 18.13 0.36
C SER A 239 11.55 17.16 0.45
N THR A 240 11.83 15.86 0.58
CA THR A 240 10.83 14.82 0.86
C THR A 240 11.03 14.10 2.20
N ASP A 241 11.98 14.56 3.02
CA ASP A 241 12.35 13.95 4.30
C ASP A 241 12.23 14.91 5.49
N GLY A 242 11.31 15.88 5.39
CA GLY A 242 11.08 16.87 6.44
C GLY A 242 12.18 17.93 6.58
N GLY A 243 13.00 18.11 5.55
CA GLY A 243 14.08 19.10 5.51
C GLY A 243 15.41 18.57 6.03
N ALA A 244 15.53 17.26 6.26
CA ALA A 244 16.81 16.65 6.64
C ALA A 244 17.82 16.75 5.50
N THR A 245 17.36 16.62 4.26
CA THR A 245 18.12 16.98 3.06
C THR A 245 17.31 17.88 2.15
N THR A 246 17.99 18.83 1.52
CA THR A 246 17.35 19.82 0.64
C THR A 246 18.15 19.98 -0.63
N ILE A 247 17.46 20.17 -1.75
CA ILE A 247 18.07 20.57 -3.03
C ILE A 247 17.54 21.92 -3.48
N PRO A 248 18.35 22.80 -4.11
CA PRO A 248 17.86 24.06 -4.69
C PRO A 248 16.85 23.80 -5.79
N ILE A 249 15.77 24.58 -5.87
CA ILE A 249 14.82 24.55 -6.98
C ILE A 249 15.51 25.06 -8.25
N ASP A 250 15.46 24.28 -9.33
CA ASP A 250 16.09 24.63 -10.61
C ASP A 250 15.09 25.03 -11.70
N PHE A 251 13.79 25.01 -11.39
CA PHE A 251 12.68 25.35 -12.30
C PHE A 251 12.66 24.50 -13.58
N SER A 252 13.17 23.27 -13.52
CA SER A 252 13.11 22.31 -14.62
C SER A 252 11.85 21.45 -14.59
N ALA A 253 11.48 20.91 -15.75
CA ALA A 253 10.36 19.98 -15.89
C ALA A 253 10.59 18.61 -15.20
N ASN A 254 11.81 18.34 -14.73
CA ASN A 254 12.12 17.09 -14.06
C ASN A 254 13.33 17.25 -13.13
N GLN A 255 13.04 17.52 -11.87
CA GLN A 255 14.01 17.62 -10.80
C GLN A 255 13.88 16.43 -9.84
N GLN A 256 14.99 15.74 -9.59
CA GLN A 256 15.00 14.54 -8.75
C GLN A 256 15.24 14.91 -7.27
N VAL A 257 14.30 14.55 -6.41
CA VAL A 257 14.40 14.67 -4.94
C VAL A 257 14.52 13.27 -4.34
N VAL A 258 15.53 13.06 -3.50
CA VAL A 258 15.77 11.75 -2.85
C VAL A 258 15.52 11.89 -1.35
N ASN A 259 14.63 11.06 -0.81
CA ASN A 259 14.45 10.97 0.63
C ASN A 259 15.66 10.26 1.24
N SER A 260 16.42 10.97 2.08
CA SER A 260 17.68 10.45 2.63
C SER A 260 17.51 9.28 3.59
N VAL A 261 16.32 9.11 4.19
CA VAL A 261 16.01 8.05 5.16
C VAL A 261 15.60 6.76 4.44
N THR A 262 14.75 6.88 3.42
CA THR A 262 14.18 5.71 2.72
C THR A 262 14.92 5.36 1.43
N GLY A 263 15.73 6.28 0.89
CA GLY A 263 16.34 6.18 -0.43
C GLY A 263 15.33 6.30 -1.58
N GLN A 264 14.07 6.65 -1.29
CA GLN A 264 13.04 6.80 -2.29
C GLN A 264 13.29 8.04 -3.14
N VAL A 265 13.06 7.89 -4.44
CA VAL A 265 13.26 8.91 -5.46
C VAL A 265 11.90 9.41 -5.93
N THR A 266 11.75 10.74 -5.92
CA THR A 266 10.59 11.45 -6.45
C THR A 266 11.06 12.48 -7.48
N ASN A 267 10.48 12.46 -8.66
CA ASN A 267 10.75 13.40 -9.73
C ASN A 267 9.64 14.44 -9.76
N ILE A 268 10.01 15.70 -9.62
CA ILE A 268 9.11 16.84 -9.52
C ILE A 268 9.34 17.75 -10.72
N ASP A 269 8.28 18.13 -11.41
CA ASP A 269 8.31 19.31 -12.26
C ASP A 269 8.27 20.53 -11.35
N SER A 270 9.41 21.22 -11.28
CA SER A 270 9.60 22.40 -10.44
C SER A 270 9.40 23.71 -11.18
N SER A 271 9.14 23.67 -12.49
CA SER A 271 9.00 24.85 -13.34
C SER A 271 7.80 25.73 -12.98
N GLY A 272 6.73 25.10 -12.46
CA GLY A 272 5.52 25.77 -11.99
C GLY A 272 5.55 26.19 -10.53
N ILE A 273 6.65 25.98 -9.79
CA ILE A 273 6.69 26.29 -8.36
C ILE A 273 6.79 27.80 -8.15
N LEU A 274 5.73 28.39 -7.63
CA LEU A 274 5.60 29.83 -7.40
C LEU A 274 5.48 30.19 -5.92
N ARG A 275 5.30 29.20 -5.04
CA ARG A 275 5.10 29.47 -3.62
C ARG A 275 5.74 28.43 -2.72
N ALA A 276 6.34 28.89 -1.63
CA ALA A 276 6.76 28.06 -0.52
C ALA A 276 5.55 27.48 0.23
N GLY A 277 5.69 26.27 0.74
CA GLY A 277 4.64 25.53 1.43
C GLY A 277 4.89 24.03 1.37
N GLU A 278 3.85 23.26 1.62
CA GLU A 278 3.89 21.81 1.50
C GLU A 278 2.95 21.36 0.38
N ALA A 279 3.39 20.32 -0.34
CA ALA A 279 2.58 19.58 -1.28
C ALA A 279 2.55 18.11 -0.87
N SER A 280 1.42 17.46 -1.07
CA SER A 280 1.28 16.01 -0.88
C SER A 280 1.64 15.31 -2.18
N VAL A 281 2.56 14.36 -2.10
CA VAL A 281 2.91 13.44 -3.18
C VAL A 281 2.29 12.09 -2.87
N GLU A 282 1.55 11.53 -3.81
CA GLU A 282 0.90 10.23 -3.65
C GLU A 282 1.30 9.30 -4.79
N PHE A 283 1.85 8.15 -4.42
CA PHE A 283 2.28 7.11 -5.34
C PHE A 283 1.16 6.09 -5.49
N SER A 284 0.19 6.39 -6.34
CA SER A 284 -1.04 5.60 -6.49
C SER A 284 -0.74 4.11 -6.72
N GLY A 285 -1.51 3.23 -6.07
CA GLY A 285 -1.31 1.78 -6.25
C GLY A 285 0.07 1.27 -5.79
N THR A 286 0.73 1.93 -4.83
CA THR A 286 1.97 1.37 -4.24
C THR A 286 1.82 1.07 -2.75
N ALA A 287 0.89 1.74 -2.08
CA ALA A 287 0.56 1.48 -0.68
C ALA A 287 0.06 0.04 -0.48
N ASP A 288 0.53 -0.61 0.58
CA ASP A 288 -0.08 -1.84 1.09
C ASP A 288 -1.47 -1.56 1.71
N ALA A 289 -2.27 -2.61 1.92
CA ALA A 289 -3.64 -2.49 2.40
C ALA A 289 -3.74 -1.77 3.77
N PHE A 290 -2.73 -1.91 4.64
CA PHE A 290 -2.69 -1.27 5.95
C PHE A 290 -2.43 0.23 5.81
N THR A 291 -1.46 0.60 4.96
CA THR A 291 -1.15 1.99 4.62
C THR A 291 -2.36 2.68 3.98
N VAL A 292 -3.12 1.99 3.12
CA VAL A 292 -4.36 2.54 2.53
C VAL A 292 -5.41 2.83 3.59
N LEU A 293 -5.66 1.93 4.54
CA LEU A 293 -6.61 2.17 5.64
C LEU A 293 -6.15 3.34 6.53
N LYS A 294 -4.85 3.41 6.83
CA LYS A 294 -4.27 4.53 7.58
C LYS A 294 -4.48 5.87 6.86
N GLN A 295 -4.18 5.92 5.56
CA GLN A 295 -4.38 7.13 4.75
C GLN A 295 -5.86 7.50 4.65
N LEU A 296 -6.77 6.53 4.52
CA LEU A 296 -8.21 6.78 4.55
C LEU A 296 -8.64 7.45 5.86
N ARG A 297 -8.15 6.97 7.01
CA ARG A 297 -8.40 7.61 8.29
C ARG A 297 -7.87 9.05 8.33
N GLU A 298 -6.66 9.28 7.84
CA GLU A 298 -6.04 10.61 7.81
C GLU A 298 -6.79 11.60 6.90
N ASP A 299 -7.32 11.09 5.78
CA ASP A 299 -8.18 11.84 4.86
C ASP A 299 -9.53 12.16 5.55
N LEU A 300 -10.17 11.20 6.22
CA LEU A 300 -11.40 11.45 6.98
C LEU A 300 -11.21 12.51 8.08
N LEU A 301 -10.08 12.48 8.78
CA LEU A 301 -9.70 13.49 9.77
C LEU A 301 -9.35 14.86 9.14
N ASN A 302 -9.19 14.92 7.82
CA ASN A 302 -8.74 16.08 7.06
C ASN A 302 -7.51 16.77 7.68
N THR A 303 -6.52 15.96 8.06
CA THR A 303 -5.29 16.45 8.71
C THR A 303 -4.49 17.44 7.85
N ARG A 304 -4.70 17.38 6.52
CA ARG A 304 -4.08 18.25 5.51
C ARG A 304 -4.81 19.58 5.30
N GLY A 305 -5.97 19.79 5.94
CA GLY A 305 -6.74 21.03 5.78
C GLY A 305 -7.32 21.25 4.37
N LEU A 306 -7.63 20.16 3.67
CA LEU A 306 -8.16 20.17 2.30
C LEU A 306 -9.54 20.83 2.24
N SER A 307 -9.84 21.46 1.12
CA SER A 307 -11.21 21.86 0.78
C SER A 307 -12.11 20.64 0.61
N ASN A 308 -13.44 20.85 0.59
CA ASN A 308 -14.39 19.75 0.43
C ASN A 308 -14.23 19.00 -0.90
N GLU A 309 -13.84 19.70 -1.97
CA GLU A 309 -13.59 19.11 -3.28
C GLU A 309 -12.34 18.23 -3.26
N GLU A 310 -11.21 18.78 -2.79
CA GLU A 310 -9.95 18.05 -2.65
C GLU A 310 -10.05 16.85 -1.71
N LEU A 311 -10.81 16.99 -0.61
CA LEU A 311 -11.11 15.89 0.29
C LEU A 311 -11.93 14.79 -0.41
N GLY A 312 -12.93 15.18 -1.21
CA GLY A 312 -13.71 14.25 -2.02
C GLY A 312 -12.84 13.43 -2.98
N ASP A 313 -11.87 14.08 -3.61
CA ASP A 313 -10.91 13.45 -4.52
C ASP A 313 -9.88 12.58 -3.80
N ALA A 314 -9.43 12.96 -2.60
CA ALA A 314 -8.62 12.11 -1.74
C ALA A 314 -9.35 10.82 -1.38
N LEU A 315 -10.58 10.92 -0.89
CA LEU A 315 -11.39 9.76 -0.52
C LEU A 315 -11.71 8.86 -1.73
N ASN A 316 -11.93 9.43 -2.93
CA ASN A 316 -12.08 8.65 -4.17
C ASN A 316 -10.85 7.82 -4.52
N ARG A 317 -9.66 8.40 -4.36
CA ARG A 317 -8.40 7.68 -4.59
C ARG A 317 -8.21 6.54 -3.60
N ARG A 318 -8.57 6.74 -2.33
CA ARG A 318 -8.58 5.65 -1.34
C ARG A 318 -9.56 4.54 -1.70
N VAL A 319 -10.75 4.86 -2.20
CA VAL A 319 -11.68 3.84 -2.71
C VAL A 319 -11.05 3.03 -3.84
N ALA A 320 -10.36 3.67 -4.79
CA ALA A 320 -9.66 2.97 -5.85
C ALA A 320 -8.53 2.08 -5.32
N ASP A 321 -7.75 2.54 -4.33
CA ASP A 321 -6.72 1.72 -3.68
C ASP A 321 -7.32 0.50 -2.96
N LEU A 322 -8.43 0.69 -2.23
CA LEU A 322 -9.15 -0.40 -1.57
C LEU A 322 -9.71 -1.42 -2.56
N ASP A 323 -10.24 -0.97 -3.70
CA ASP A 323 -10.72 -1.85 -4.77
C ASP A 323 -9.58 -2.71 -5.34
N ARG A 324 -8.40 -2.12 -5.61
CA ARG A 324 -7.23 -2.90 -6.08
C ARG A 324 -6.81 -3.99 -5.10
N HIS A 325 -6.76 -3.68 -3.80
CA HIS A 325 -6.42 -4.68 -2.77
C HIS A 325 -7.51 -5.74 -2.63
N ARG A 326 -8.79 -5.37 -2.74
CA ARG A 326 -9.89 -6.32 -2.70
C ARG A 326 -9.82 -7.31 -3.87
N ASP A 327 -9.62 -6.79 -5.08
CA ASP A 327 -9.56 -7.61 -6.29
C ASP A 327 -8.33 -8.54 -6.25
N ASN A 328 -7.21 -8.09 -5.67
CA ASN A 328 -6.06 -8.95 -5.39
C ASN A 328 -6.39 -10.09 -4.42
N ILE A 329 -7.05 -9.79 -3.29
CA ILE A 329 -7.48 -10.83 -2.34
C ILE A 329 -8.42 -11.83 -3.00
N LEU A 330 -9.38 -11.37 -3.82
CA LEU A 330 -10.30 -12.26 -4.55
C LEU A 330 -9.57 -13.15 -5.56
N THR A 331 -8.51 -12.64 -6.20
CA THR A 331 -7.65 -13.44 -7.08
C THR A 331 -6.97 -14.57 -6.30
N ILE A 332 -6.39 -14.27 -5.14
CA ILE A 332 -5.77 -15.28 -4.27
C ILE A 332 -6.80 -16.29 -3.75
N VAL A 333 -8.02 -15.86 -3.42
CA VAL A 333 -9.12 -16.77 -3.05
C VAL A 333 -9.46 -17.72 -4.22
N GLY A 334 -9.47 -17.22 -5.46
CA GLY A 334 -9.66 -18.05 -6.66
C GLY A 334 -8.57 -19.11 -6.82
N ASP A 335 -7.30 -18.75 -6.62
CA ASP A 335 -6.17 -19.69 -6.65
C ASP A 335 -6.30 -20.78 -5.58
N GLN A 336 -6.73 -20.40 -4.37
CA GLN A 336 -6.99 -21.35 -3.29
C GLN A 336 -8.14 -22.30 -3.63
N SER A 337 -9.21 -21.81 -4.24
CA SER A 337 -10.33 -22.65 -4.69
C SER A 337 -9.89 -23.68 -5.74
N ALA A 338 -9.09 -23.29 -6.72
CA ALA A 338 -8.54 -24.23 -7.71
C ALA A 338 -7.64 -25.29 -7.06
N THR A 339 -6.85 -24.89 -6.05
CA THR A 339 -5.99 -25.82 -5.29
C THR A 339 -6.83 -26.81 -4.47
N LEU A 340 -7.91 -26.34 -3.84
CA LEU A 340 -8.86 -27.19 -3.11
C LEU A 340 -9.56 -28.19 -4.02
N GLU A 341 -10.01 -27.77 -5.21
CA GLU A 341 -10.61 -28.67 -6.21
C GLU A 341 -9.61 -29.77 -6.62
N SER A 342 -8.33 -29.41 -6.83
CA SER A 342 -7.28 -30.37 -7.13
C SER A 342 -7.02 -31.35 -5.97
N LEU A 343 -7.08 -30.87 -4.73
CA LEU A 343 -6.96 -31.69 -3.52
C LEU A 343 -8.13 -32.67 -3.37
N GLU A 344 -9.37 -32.21 -3.57
CA GLU A 344 -10.56 -33.05 -3.53
C GLU A 344 -10.52 -34.14 -4.61
N ALA A 345 -10.12 -33.81 -5.83
CA ALA A 345 -9.93 -34.78 -6.90
C ALA A 345 -8.83 -35.81 -6.56
N THR A 346 -7.73 -35.36 -5.93
CA THR A 346 -6.66 -36.24 -5.47
C THR A 346 -7.15 -37.17 -4.34
N GLN A 347 -7.94 -36.66 -3.41
CA GLN A 347 -8.54 -37.45 -2.33
C GLN A 347 -9.45 -38.54 -2.89
N GLN A 348 -10.37 -38.20 -3.80
CA GLN A 348 -11.28 -39.17 -4.43
C GLN A 348 -10.50 -40.30 -5.13
N ARG A 349 -9.40 -39.95 -5.82
CA ARG A 349 -8.53 -40.94 -6.45
C ARG A 349 -7.81 -41.82 -5.42
N LEU A 350 -7.37 -41.27 -4.30
CA LEU A 350 -6.75 -42.04 -3.23
C LEU A 350 -7.75 -43.00 -2.57
N GLU A 351 -8.99 -42.57 -2.37
CA GLU A 351 -10.08 -43.43 -1.89
C GLU A 351 -10.35 -44.58 -2.87
N GLU A 352 -10.38 -44.32 -4.18
CA GLU A 352 -10.50 -45.36 -5.22
C GLU A 352 -9.33 -46.36 -5.17
N VAL A 353 -8.08 -45.87 -5.04
CA VAL A 353 -6.90 -46.73 -4.90
C VAL A 353 -6.98 -47.57 -3.63
N GLN A 354 -7.42 -47.01 -2.50
CA GLN A 354 -7.60 -47.76 -1.25
C GLN A 354 -8.66 -48.85 -1.39
N LEU A 355 -9.80 -48.55 -2.03
CA LEU A 355 -10.85 -49.54 -2.28
C LEU A 355 -10.38 -50.66 -3.22
N ASN A 356 -9.61 -50.31 -4.26
CA ASN A 356 -9.02 -51.30 -5.16
C ASN A 356 -8.05 -52.23 -4.41
N LEU A 357 -7.16 -51.66 -3.60
CA LEU A 357 -6.22 -52.43 -2.78
C LEU A 357 -6.94 -53.34 -1.78
N ALA A 358 -8.00 -52.85 -1.12
CA ALA A 358 -8.82 -53.66 -0.23
C ALA A 358 -9.46 -54.85 -0.97
N GLY A 359 -9.94 -54.63 -2.21
CA GLY A 359 -10.44 -55.68 -3.09
C GLY A 359 -9.38 -56.73 -3.42
N VAL A 360 -8.19 -56.31 -3.85
CA VAL A 360 -7.06 -57.21 -4.16
C VAL A 360 -6.65 -58.04 -2.93
N ILE A 361 -6.65 -57.44 -1.74
CA ILE A 361 -6.38 -58.16 -0.48
C ILE A 361 -7.46 -59.21 -0.23
N SER A 362 -8.74 -58.84 -0.34
CA SER A 362 -9.88 -59.75 -0.15
C SER A 362 -9.88 -60.92 -1.15
N ASP A 363 -9.55 -60.66 -2.41
CA ASP A 363 -9.45 -61.70 -3.45
C ASP A 363 -8.31 -62.68 -3.16
N ARG A 364 -7.17 -62.16 -2.69
CA ARG A 364 -6.03 -63.00 -2.28
C ARG A 364 -6.37 -63.85 -1.05
N GLU A 365 -6.97 -63.26 -0.01
CA GLU A 365 -7.43 -64.01 1.17
C GLU A 365 -8.45 -65.09 0.79
N SER A 366 -9.36 -64.78 -0.15
CA SER A 366 -10.34 -65.74 -0.66
C SER A 366 -9.69 -66.88 -1.44
N ALA A 367 -8.66 -66.60 -2.25
CA ALA A 367 -7.90 -67.62 -2.97
C ALA A 367 -7.19 -68.59 -2.02
N ASP A 368 -6.56 -68.07 -0.96
CA ASP A 368 -5.89 -68.88 0.07
C ASP A 368 -6.92 -69.79 0.80
N MET A 369 -8.13 -69.31 1.08
CA MET A 369 -9.21 -70.14 1.66
C MET A 369 -9.69 -71.25 0.71
N VAL A 370 -9.82 -70.97 -0.60
CA VAL A 370 -10.21 -71.98 -1.59
C VAL A 370 -9.16 -73.10 -1.66
N GLU A 371 -7.87 -72.77 -1.60
CA GLU A 371 -6.80 -73.77 -1.57
C GLU A 371 -6.85 -74.67 -0.33
N VAL A 372 -7.10 -74.09 0.86
CA VAL A 372 -7.28 -74.87 2.11
C VAL A 372 -8.47 -75.83 2.00
N VAL A 373 -9.60 -75.38 1.44
CA VAL A 373 -10.80 -76.22 1.25
C VAL A 373 -10.54 -77.35 0.24
N LEU A 374 -9.87 -77.05 -0.88
CA LEU A 374 -9.50 -78.07 -1.87
C LEU A 374 -8.54 -79.11 -1.30
N ASN A 375 -7.56 -78.69 -0.50
CA ASN A 375 -6.65 -79.60 0.20
C ASN A 375 -7.39 -80.50 1.19
N LEU A 376 -8.30 -79.94 2.00
CA LEU A 376 -9.14 -80.71 2.91
C LEU A 376 -10.02 -81.72 2.16
N GLN A 377 -10.62 -81.33 1.04
CA GLN A 377 -11.45 -82.21 0.24
C GLN A 377 -10.63 -83.32 -0.44
N ASN A 378 -9.41 -83.02 -0.87
CA ASN A 378 -8.47 -84.03 -1.38
C ASN A 378 -8.04 -85.01 -0.29
N GLU A 379 -7.77 -84.56 0.93
CA GLU A 379 -7.50 -85.45 2.06
C GLU A 379 -8.72 -86.33 2.39
N GLN A 380 -9.93 -85.75 2.41
CA GLN A 380 -11.16 -86.53 2.61
C GLN A 380 -11.37 -87.57 1.51
N ASN A 381 -11.14 -87.21 0.25
CA ASN A 381 -11.23 -88.15 -0.87
C ASN A 381 -10.17 -89.25 -0.75
N MET A 382 -8.92 -88.91 -0.42
CA MET A 382 -7.85 -89.89 -0.20
C MET A 382 -8.19 -90.83 0.97
N LEU A 383 -8.76 -90.30 2.06
CA LEU A 383 -9.22 -91.08 3.19
C LEU A 383 -10.36 -92.03 2.78
N GLN A 384 -11.33 -91.56 1.99
CA GLN A 384 -12.38 -92.42 1.43
C GLN A 384 -11.83 -93.49 0.49
N TYR A 385 -10.88 -93.17 -0.39
CA TYR A 385 -10.20 -94.16 -1.23
C TYR A 385 -9.41 -95.16 -0.39
N THR A 386 -8.78 -94.72 0.70
CA THR A 386 -8.08 -95.58 1.65
C THR A 386 -9.07 -96.53 2.33
N PHE A 387 -10.22 -96.04 2.80
CA PHE A 387 -11.28 -96.89 3.35
C PHE A 387 -11.87 -97.85 2.32
N ALA A 388 -12.11 -97.41 1.08
CA ALA A 388 -12.61 -98.27 0.01
C ALA A 388 -11.60 -99.34 -0.41
N THR A 389 -10.31 -98.98 -0.47
CA THR A 389 -9.22 -99.92 -0.76
C THR A 389 -9.02 -100.90 0.40
N THR A 390 -9.12 -100.43 1.63
CA THR A 390 -9.09 -101.26 2.85
C THR A 390 -10.28 -102.21 2.86
N SER A 391 -11.50 -101.74 2.55
CA SER A 391 -12.70 -102.56 2.42
C SER A 391 -12.56 -103.61 1.31
N ARG A 392 -12.00 -103.25 0.14
CA ARG A 392 -11.70 -104.22 -0.93
C ARG A 392 -10.65 -105.26 -0.54
N LEU A 393 -9.63 -104.87 0.23
CA LEU A 393 -8.65 -105.82 0.78
C LEU A 393 -9.31 -106.80 1.77
N PHE A 394 -10.29 -106.35 2.55
CA PHE A 394 -11.10 -107.22 3.40
C PHE A 394 -12.06 -108.11 2.59
N ASP A 395 -12.64 -107.64 1.48
CA ASP A 395 -13.50 -108.43 0.58
C ASP A 395 -12.73 -109.51 -0.23
N ILE A 396 -11.50 -109.22 -0.70
CA ILE A 396 -10.67 -110.18 -1.46
C ILE A 396 -10.19 -111.33 -0.56
N ASN A 397 -9.96 -111.09 0.74
CA ASN A 397 -9.58 -112.14 1.69
C ASN A 397 -10.70 -113.14 1.99
N LEU A 398 -11.97 -112.73 1.89
CA LEU A 398 -13.12 -113.63 2.08
C LEU A 398 -13.37 -114.54 0.86
N LEU A 399 -13.11 -114.06 -0.36
CA LEU A 399 -13.28 -114.85 -1.59
C LEU A 399 -12.14 -115.85 -1.86
N ASN A 400 -10.95 -115.66 -1.27
CA ASN A 400 -9.84 -116.62 -1.34
C ASN A 400 -9.81 -117.63 -0.18
N PHE A 401 -10.67 -117.50 0.84
CA PHE A 401 -10.77 -118.47 1.94
C PHE A 401 -11.75 -119.64 1.64
N LEU A 402 -12.45 -119.62 0.50
CA LEU A 402 -13.43 -120.65 0.08
C LEU A 402 -13.04 -121.40 -1.20
N ARG A 403 -11.74 -121.66 -1.41
CA ARG A 403 -11.27 -122.68 -2.35
C ARG A 403 -10.44 -123.74 -1.67
#